data_AF-A0A665U6F3-F1
#
_entry.id   AF-A0A665U6F3-F1
#
_cell.length_a   1.000
_cell.length_b   1.000
_cell.length_c   1.000
_cell.angle_alpha   90.00
_cell.angle_beta   90.00
_cell.angle_gamma   90.00
#
_symmetry.space_group_name_H-M   'P 1'
#
loop_
_entity.id
_entity.type
_entity.pdbx_description
1 polymer ?
#
loop_
_entity_poly.entity_id
_entity_poly.type
_entity_poly.pdbx_seq_one_letter_code
_entity_poly.pdbx_strand_id
1 'polypeptide(L)'
;TWIYTFQIFPCLLCFDPSPLREDDWFVHGEYTVEVTINDYLDIYCPHYEGTWPAEHMENYVLYMVNYDGYTSCDHHRKGFKRWECNRPLSTSGPLKFSEKFQLFTPFSLGFEFRPGHEYYYISSPHSNLAGKPCLKLKVYVKPTNDSMYESPEPFLTDDTTGGSGLALPRLPLLFGMTLVPLLVLVLASS
;
A
#
# COMPACT_ATOMS: atom_id res chain seq x y z
N THR A 1 -4.42 15.95 11.16
CA THR A 1 -5.40 15.30 10.27
C THR A 1 -5.83 16.30 9.23
N TRP A 2 -5.30 16.13 8.03
CA TRP A 2 -5.65 16.91 6.84
C TRP A 2 -6.62 16.12 5.97
N ILE A 3 -7.44 16.83 5.20
CA ILE A 3 -8.33 16.26 4.19
C ILE A 3 -7.87 16.79 2.85
N TYR A 4 -7.44 15.90 1.97
CA TYR A 4 -7.06 16.19 0.59
C TYR A 4 -8.25 15.95 -0.32
N THR A 5 -8.44 16.78 -1.34
CA THR A 5 -9.58 16.67 -2.26
C THR A 5 -9.11 16.40 -3.68
N PHE A 6 -9.65 15.37 -4.31
CA PHE A 6 -9.42 15.04 -5.72
C PHE A 6 -10.76 14.99 -6.45
N GLN A 7 -10.85 15.64 -7.60
CA GLN A 7 -12.06 15.66 -8.40
C GLN A 7 -11.84 15.00 -9.75
N ILE A 8 -12.70 14.04 -10.07
CA ILE A 8 -12.69 13.34 -11.36
C ILE A 8 -13.42 14.25 -12.34
N PHE A 9 -12.67 15.09 -13.03
CA PHE A 9 -13.20 15.92 -14.11
C PHE A 9 -13.00 15.23 -15.45
N PRO A 10 -14.07 15.11 -16.24
CA PRO A 10 -13.99 15.21 -17.67
C PRO A 10 -14.57 16.55 -18.10
N CYS A 11 -14.05 17.09 -19.21
CA CYS A 11 -14.56 18.26 -19.93
C CYS A 11 -14.06 19.64 -19.45
N LEU A 12 -13.47 20.32 -20.44
CA LEU A 12 -13.15 21.74 -20.58
C LEU A 12 -14.32 22.72 -20.31
N LEU A 13 -15.44 22.30 -19.70
CA LEU A 13 -16.69 23.06 -19.63
C LEU A 13 -17.41 23.02 -18.26
N CYS A 14 -16.76 22.60 -17.17
CA CYS A 14 -17.28 22.90 -15.83
C CYS A 14 -16.59 24.16 -15.29
N PHE A 15 -17.05 25.32 -15.77
CA PHE A 15 -16.77 26.62 -15.20
C PHE A 15 -17.45 26.71 -13.83
N ASP A 16 -16.71 26.51 -12.74
CA ASP A 16 -17.11 27.00 -11.42
C ASP A 16 -16.33 28.29 -11.16
N PRO A 17 -16.97 29.48 -11.11
CA PRO A 17 -16.32 30.73 -10.80
C PRO A 17 -16.16 30.84 -9.28
N SER A 18 -15.33 29.99 -8.69
CA SER A 18 -14.89 30.14 -7.30
C SER A 18 -13.39 30.42 -7.25
N PRO A 19 -12.95 31.46 -6.51
CA PRO A 19 -11.58 31.98 -6.58
C PRO A 19 -10.69 31.18 -5.64
N LEU A 20 -10.48 29.90 -5.91
CA LEU A 20 -9.52 29.11 -5.17
C LEU A 20 -8.68 28.33 -6.15
N ARG A 21 -7.60 29.01 -6.57
CA ARG A 21 -6.32 28.43 -6.96
C ARG A 21 -6.47 27.37 -8.06
N GLU A 22 -6.25 27.80 -9.30
CA GLU A 22 -5.79 26.89 -10.35
C GLU A 22 -4.58 26.13 -9.79
N ASP A 23 -4.80 24.96 -9.19
CA ASP A 23 -3.69 24.09 -8.85
C ASP A 23 -3.20 23.56 -10.20
N ASP A 24 -1.99 23.97 -10.54
CA ASP A 24 -1.14 23.60 -11.67
C ASP A 24 -0.84 22.08 -11.73
N TRP A 25 -1.71 21.23 -11.18
CA TRP A 25 -1.54 19.78 -11.07
C TRP A 25 -2.19 19.01 -12.22
N PHE A 26 -3.12 19.63 -12.94
CA PHE A 26 -3.84 18.99 -14.05
C PHE A 26 -3.06 19.05 -15.38
N VAL A 27 -1.73 19.02 -15.32
CA VAL A 27 -0.89 18.99 -16.51
C VAL A 27 -0.60 17.52 -16.81
N HIS A 28 -1.29 16.94 -17.81
CA HIS A 28 -1.10 15.58 -18.37
C HIS A 28 -1.86 14.39 -17.74
N GLY A 29 -2.83 14.62 -16.86
CA GLY A 29 -3.69 13.54 -16.33
C GLY A 29 -3.05 12.70 -15.23
N GLU A 30 -1.97 13.18 -14.63
CA GLU A 30 -1.26 12.56 -13.51
C GLU A 30 -1.27 13.49 -12.29
N TYR A 31 -2.02 13.11 -11.25
CA TYR A 31 -2.03 13.81 -9.96
C TYR A 31 -1.13 13.13 -8.96
N THR A 32 -0.39 13.92 -8.17
CA THR A 32 0.34 13.38 -7.03
C THR A 32 -0.01 14.16 -5.76
N VAL A 33 -0.33 13.44 -4.70
CA VAL A 33 -0.55 14.01 -3.36
C VAL A 33 0.36 13.37 -2.34
N GLU A 34 0.85 14.18 -1.42
CA GLU A 34 1.63 13.73 -0.27
C GLU A 34 0.76 13.78 0.98
N VAL A 35 0.57 12.64 1.61
CA VAL A 35 -0.31 12.50 2.79
C VAL A 35 0.48 11.98 3.98
N THR A 36 -0.07 12.09 5.19
CA THR A 36 0.47 11.43 6.38
C THR A 36 -0.49 10.36 6.89
N ILE A 37 0.00 9.46 7.76
CA ILE A 37 -0.88 8.49 8.41
C ILE A 37 -1.96 9.23 9.22
N ASN A 38 -3.18 8.72 9.16
CA ASN A 38 -4.44 9.27 9.68
C ASN A 38 -5.03 10.46 8.92
N ASP A 39 -4.41 10.91 7.84
CA ASP A 39 -5.05 11.86 6.93
C ASP A 39 -6.14 11.17 6.10
N TYR A 40 -6.96 12.00 5.45
CA TYR A 40 -8.06 11.56 4.60
C TYR A 40 -7.89 12.10 3.17
N LEU A 41 -8.30 11.31 2.19
CA LEU A 41 -8.44 11.73 0.80
C LEU A 41 -9.91 11.60 0.40
N ASP A 42 -10.54 12.73 0.08
CA ASP A 42 -11.88 12.82 -0.46
C ASP A 42 -11.81 12.87 -1.99
N ILE A 43 -12.44 11.91 -2.65
CA ILE A 43 -12.60 11.84 -4.10
C ILE A 43 -14.04 12.18 -4.46
N TYR A 44 -14.20 13.17 -5.35
CA TYR A 44 -15.49 13.61 -5.86
C TYR A 44 -15.69 13.12 -7.29
N CYS A 45 -16.83 12.45 -7.51
CA CYS A 45 -17.27 12.01 -8.83
C CYS A 45 -17.83 13.18 -9.66
N PRO A 46 -17.82 13.06 -11.01
CA PRO A 46 -18.47 14.03 -11.87
C PRO A 46 -19.96 14.13 -11.52
N HIS A 47 -20.45 15.36 -11.41
CA HIS A 47 -21.85 15.68 -11.16
C HIS A 47 -22.29 16.68 -12.22
N TYR A 48 -23.49 16.46 -12.75
CA TYR A 48 -24.05 17.27 -13.82
C TYR A 48 -25.39 17.84 -13.37
N GLU A 49 -25.55 19.15 -13.51
CA GLU A 49 -26.80 19.83 -13.27
C GLU A 49 -27.58 20.02 -14.58
N GLY A 50 -28.90 19.86 -14.53
CA GLY A 50 -29.80 20.12 -15.67
C GLY A 50 -30.06 18.91 -16.58
N THR A 51 -30.69 19.17 -17.73
CA THR A 51 -31.12 18.13 -18.69
C THR A 51 -30.01 17.82 -19.69
N TRP A 52 -28.89 17.27 -19.20
CA TRP A 52 -27.88 16.72 -20.11
C TRP A 52 -28.37 15.38 -20.68
N PRO A 53 -28.10 15.09 -21.97
CA PRO A 53 -28.29 13.74 -22.51
C PRO A 53 -27.45 12.73 -21.73
N ALA A 54 -28.02 11.55 -21.44
CA ALA A 54 -27.32 10.47 -20.72
C ALA A 54 -26.02 10.03 -21.42
N GLU A 55 -25.92 10.23 -22.73
CA GLU A 55 -24.74 9.92 -23.55
C GLU A 55 -23.52 10.79 -23.22
N HIS A 56 -23.74 11.99 -22.68
CA HIS A 56 -22.66 12.87 -22.21
C HIS A 56 -22.34 12.68 -20.73
N MET A 57 -23.14 11.88 -20.01
CA MET A 57 -22.91 11.61 -18.60
C MET A 57 -21.90 10.50 -18.44
N GLU A 58 -20.72 10.88 -18.00
CA GLU A 58 -19.61 9.94 -17.87
C GLU A 58 -19.68 9.20 -16.53
N ASN A 59 -19.62 7.88 -16.62
CA ASN A 59 -19.53 7.00 -15.46
C ASN A 59 -18.12 6.44 -15.38
N TYR A 60 -17.54 6.48 -14.18
CA TYR A 60 -16.16 6.05 -13.92
C TYR A 60 -16.14 4.98 -12.84
N VAL A 61 -15.22 4.03 -12.99
CA VAL A 61 -14.87 3.09 -11.91
C VAL A 61 -13.43 3.38 -11.49
N LEU A 62 -13.24 3.53 -10.18
CA LEU A 62 -11.95 3.79 -9.57
C LEU A 62 -11.34 2.47 -9.12
N TYR A 63 -10.11 2.24 -9.56
CA TYR A 63 -9.33 1.06 -9.21
C TYR A 63 -8.09 1.48 -8.44
N MET A 64 -7.81 0.75 -7.37
CA MET A 64 -6.49 0.77 -6.74
C MET A 64 -5.62 -0.27 -7.44
N VAL A 65 -4.47 0.16 -7.96
CA VAL A 65 -3.58 -0.65 -8.80
C VAL A 65 -2.15 -0.60 -8.28
N ASN A 66 -1.32 -1.52 -8.77
CA ASN A 66 0.13 -1.43 -8.59
C ASN A 66 0.75 -0.45 -9.59
N TYR A 67 2.07 -0.23 -9.46
CA TYR A 67 2.83 0.65 -10.37
C TYR A 67 2.70 0.25 -11.85
N ASP A 68 2.73 -1.05 -12.17
CA ASP A 68 2.55 -1.53 -13.55
C ASP A 68 1.18 -1.09 -14.10
N GLY A 69 0.10 -1.36 -13.37
CA GLY A 69 -1.26 -0.99 -13.78
C GLY A 69 -1.47 0.53 -13.86
N TYR A 70 -0.80 1.29 -13.00
CA TYR A 70 -0.79 2.75 -13.05
C TYR A 70 -0.13 3.29 -14.32
N THR A 71 1.05 2.77 -14.67
CA THR A 71 1.77 3.21 -15.87
C THR A 71 1.05 2.80 -17.16
N SER A 72 0.50 1.58 -17.20
CA SER A 72 -0.17 1.03 -18.38
C SER A 72 -1.68 1.35 -18.47
N CYS A 73 -2.27 2.03 -17.50
CA CYS A 73 -3.73 2.21 -17.37
C CYS A 73 -4.52 0.88 -17.37
N ASP A 74 -3.93 -0.23 -16.89
CA ASP A 74 -4.58 -1.55 -16.87
C ASP A 74 -4.98 -1.95 -15.45
N HIS A 75 -6.29 -2.17 -15.25
CA HIS A 75 -6.85 -2.64 -13.98
C HIS A 75 -7.20 -4.14 -13.98
N HIS A 76 -7.16 -4.83 -15.13
CA HIS A 76 -7.72 -6.19 -15.25
C HIS A 76 -6.90 -7.26 -14.54
N ARG A 77 -5.58 -7.09 -14.44
CA ARG A 77 -4.68 -8.16 -13.95
C ARG A 77 -4.29 -8.02 -12.49
N LYS A 78 -4.28 -6.80 -11.95
CA LYS A 78 -3.76 -6.47 -10.60
C LYS A 78 -4.50 -5.31 -9.92
N GLY A 79 -5.67 -4.92 -10.42
CA GLY A 79 -6.46 -3.83 -9.87
C GLY A 79 -7.61 -4.31 -8.99
N PHE A 80 -7.81 -3.63 -7.86
CA PHE A 80 -8.98 -3.81 -7.02
C PHE A 80 -9.96 -2.67 -7.27
N LYS A 81 -11.20 -3.02 -7.62
CA LYS A 81 -12.28 -2.05 -7.73
C LYS A 81 -12.54 -1.44 -6.36
N ARG A 82 -12.31 -0.13 -6.22
CA ARG A 82 -12.42 0.58 -4.95
C ARG A 82 -13.75 1.31 -4.81
N TRP A 83 -14.15 2.04 -5.85
CA TRP A 83 -15.41 2.81 -5.86
C TRP A 83 -16.00 2.94 -7.28
N GLU A 84 -17.28 3.27 -7.36
CA GLU A 84 -17.98 3.55 -8.62
C GLU A 84 -18.66 4.92 -8.61
N CYS A 85 -18.32 5.74 -9.60
CA CYS A 85 -19.04 6.96 -9.93
C CYS A 85 -20.17 6.62 -10.90
N ASN A 86 -21.31 6.19 -10.35
CA ASN A 86 -22.50 5.76 -11.10
C ASN A 86 -23.75 6.66 -10.87
N ARG A 87 -23.58 7.78 -10.17
CA ARG A 87 -24.67 8.72 -9.84
C ARG A 87 -24.34 10.16 -10.30
N PRO A 88 -24.31 10.41 -11.62
CA PRO A 88 -24.01 11.73 -12.18
C PRO A 88 -25.08 12.80 -11.88
N LEU A 89 -26.34 12.38 -11.66
CA LEU A 89 -27.50 13.28 -11.43
C LEU A 89 -27.99 13.27 -9.96
N SER A 90 -27.11 12.98 -9.01
CA SER A 90 -27.49 12.87 -7.61
C SER A 90 -28.07 14.19 -7.07
N THR A 91 -29.22 14.14 -6.40
CA THR A 91 -29.88 15.35 -5.84
C THR A 91 -29.16 15.93 -4.62
N SER A 92 -28.28 15.14 -4.00
CA SER A 92 -27.46 15.53 -2.85
C SER A 92 -26.10 16.15 -3.25
N GLY A 93 -25.92 16.52 -4.52
CA GLY A 93 -24.63 16.97 -5.06
C GLY A 93 -23.70 15.81 -5.45
N PRO A 94 -22.41 16.09 -5.71
CA PRO A 94 -21.46 15.10 -6.21
C PRO A 94 -21.26 13.93 -5.23
N LEU A 95 -21.17 12.72 -5.78
CA LEU A 95 -20.86 11.54 -4.99
C LEU A 95 -19.43 11.65 -4.45
N LYS A 96 -19.29 11.54 -3.13
CA LYS A 96 -18.02 11.66 -2.42
C LYS A 96 -17.60 10.33 -1.82
N PHE A 97 -16.35 9.94 -2.05
CA PHE A 97 -15.70 8.81 -1.42
C PHE A 97 -14.53 9.27 -0.57
N SER A 98 -14.42 8.77 0.65
CA SER A 98 -13.34 9.13 1.57
C SER A 98 -12.46 7.92 1.81
N GLU A 99 -11.16 8.07 1.59
CA GLU A 99 -10.13 7.12 2.00
C GLU A 99 -9.43 7.63 3.25
N LYS A 100 -9.13 6.74 4.18
CA LYS A 100 -8.35 7.07 5.38
C LYS A 100 -7.03 6.33 5.34
N PHE A 101 -5.92 7.06 5.42
CA PHE A 101 -4.58 6.48 5.40
C PHE A 101 -4.21 5.92 6.76
N GLN A 102 -4.72 4.74 7.10
CA GLN A 102 -4.48 4.08 8.38
C GLN A 102 -3.56 2.87 8.25
N LEU A 103 -2.76 2.62 9.28
CA LEU A 103 -1.83 1.48 9.36
C LEU A 103 -2.53 0.13 9.43
N PHE A 104 -3.68 0.10 10.12
CA PHE A 104 -4.45 -1.11 10.36
C PHE A 104 -5.91 -0.82 10.11
N THR A 105 -6.58 -1.76 9.46
CA THR A 105 -8.01 -1.68 9.15
C THR A 105 -8.73 -2.87 9.78
N PRO A 106 -9.81 -2.65 10.54
CA PRO A 106 -10.59 -3.75 11.11
C PRO A 106 -11.44 -4.48 10.06
N PHE A 107 -11.47 -3.98 8.82
CA PHE A 107 -12.21 -4.56 7.72
C PHE A 107 -11.30 -5.45 6.86
N SER A 108 -11.72 -6.68 6.58
CA SER A 108 -10.93 -7.68 5.84
C SER A 108 -10.62 -7.30 4.39
N LEU A 109 -11.40 -6.39 3.79
CA LEU A 109 -11.13 -5.82 2.45
C LEU A 109 -10.66 -4.35 2.53
N GLY A 110 -10.34 -3.86 3.72
CA GLY A 110 -9.75 -2.54 3.89
C GLY A 110 -8.29 -2.56 3.46
N PHE A 111 -7.80 -1.40 3.01
CA PHE A 111 -6.39 -1.26 2.67
C PHE A 111 -5.58 -0.72 3.85
N GLU A 112 -4.40 -1.30 4.04
CA GLU A 112 -3.40 -0.87 5.02
C GLU A 112 -2.35 0.01 4.34
N PHE A 113 -2.12 1.18 4.92
CA PHE A 113 -1.18 2.17 4.39
C PHE A 113 0.09 2.22 5.25
N ARG A 114 1.25 2.13 4.61
CA ARG A 114 2.58 2.14 5.24
C ARG A 114 3.26 3.49 4.96
N PRO A 115 3.91 4.12 5.95
CA PRO A 115 4.74 5.30 5.72
C PRO A 115 5.90 5.00 4.78
N GLY A 116 6.25 5.95 3.91
CA GLY A 116 7.30 5.80 2.90
C GLY A 116 6.87 5.00 1.66
N HIS A 117 5.61 4.57 1.57
CA HIS A 117 5.10 3.84 0.42
C HIS A 117 4.24 4.72 -0.49
N GLU A 118 4.24 4.35 -1.77
CA GLU A 118 3.42 4.94 -2.81
C GLU A 118 2.23 4.03 -3.14
N TYR A 119 1.08 4.64 -3.34
CA TYR A 119 -0.18 3.98 -3.67
C TYR A 119 -0.78 4.62 -4.90
N TYR A 120 -1.35 3.80 -5.79
CA TYR A 120 -1.77 4.26 -7.10
C TYR A 120 -3.24 3.96 -7.36
N TYR A 121 -3.93 4.95 -7.91
CA TYR A 121 -5.32 4.87 -8.33
C TYR A 121 -5.42 5.25 -9.80
N ILE A 122 -6.29 4.55 -10.52
CA ILE A 122 -6.67 4.89 -11.89
C ILE A 122 -8.18 4.92 -12.04
N SER A 123 -8.68 5.80 -12.91
CA SER A 123 -10.08 5.77 -13.35
C SER A 123 -10.19 5.07 -14.71
N SER A 124 -11.13 4.14 -14.82
CA SER A 124 -11.55 3.62 -16.12
C SER A 124 -12.94 4.16 -16.43
N PRO A 125 -13.16 4.79 -17.59
CA PRO A 125 -14.51 5.09 -18.00
C PRO A 125 -15.27 3.79 -18.27
N HIS A 126 -16.59 3.83 -18.09
CA HIS A 126 -17.45 2.73 -18.50
C HIS A 126 -17.31 2.49 -20.02
N SER A 127 -17.43 1.22 -20.45
CA SER A 127 -17.04 0.67 -21.77
C SER A 127 -17.34 1.51 -23.02
N ASN A 128 -18.27 2.45 -22.94
CA ASN A 128 -18.69 3.33 -24.03
C ASN A 128 -17.67 4.43 -24.39
N LEU A 129 -16.57 4.59 -23.64
CA LEU A 129 -15.50 5.58 -23.92
C LEU A 129 -14.11 4.94 -24.12
N ALA A 130 -14.05 3.73 -24.70
CA ALA A 130 -12.80 3.07 -25.05
C ALA A 130 -11.94 3.98 -25.96
N GLY A 131 -10.85 4.54 -25.40
CA GLY A 131 -9.91 5.42 -26.12
C GLY A 131 -9.56 6.73 -25.40
N LYS A 132 -10.24 7.10 -24.31
CA LYS A 132 -9.83 8.24 -23.48
C LYS A 132 -8.60 7.92 -22.62
N PRO A 133 -7.69 8.89 -22.37
CA PRO A 133 -6.60 8.71 -21.41
C PRO A 133 -7.18 8.44 -20.02
N CYS A 134 -6.66 7.43 -19.32
CA CYS A 134 -7.08 7.15 -17.95
C CYS A 134 -6.61 8.28 -17.02
N LEU A 135 -7.42 8.69 -16.05
CA LEU A 135 -6.96 9.60 -15.02
C LEU A 135 -6.17 8.81 -13.99
N LYS A 136 -5.06 9.38 -13.55
CA LYS A 136 -4.10 8.71 -12.68
C LYS A 136 -3.88 9.54 -11.43
N LEU A 137 -3.93 8.90 -10.26
CA LEU A 137 -3.63 9.52 -8.97
C LEU A 137 -2.58 8.69 -8.24
N LYS A 138 -1.47 9.34 -7.88
CA LYS A 138 -0.40 8.80 -7.06
C LYS A 138 -0.47 9.43 -5.67
N VAL A 139 -0.51 8.58 -4.65
CA VAL A 139 -0.50 9.01 -3.25
C VAL A 139 0.82 8.56 -2.64
N TYR A 140 1.63 9.50 -2.17
CA TYR A 140 2.81 9.21 -1.38
C TYR A 140 2.51 9.42 0.11
N VAL A 141 2.63 8.37 0.91
CA VAL A 141 2.48 8.47 2.36
C VAL A 141 3.84 8.85 2.94
N LYS A 142 3.96 10.07 3.45
CA LYS A 142 5.22 10.56 4.01
C LYS A 142 5.67 9.68 5.19
N PRO A 143 6.97 9.35 5.28
CA PRO A 143 7.54 8.76 6.47
C PRO A 143 7.22 9.61 7.69
N THR A 144 6.87 8.97 8.80
CA THR A 144 6.91 9.63 10.10
C THR A 144 8.37 9.81 10.50
N ASN A 145 8.73 11.00 11.03
CA ASN A 145 10.10 11.28 11.51
C ASN A 145 10.54 10.39 12.69
N ASP A 146 9.66 9.52 13.18
CA ASP A 146 10.01 8.44 14.10
C ASP A 146 10.65 7.29 13.32
N SER A 147 11.98 7.26 13.36
CA SER A 147 12.91 6.32 12.74
C SER A 147 12.81 4.87 13.26
N MET A 148 11.63 4.25 13.26
CA MET A 148 11.46 2.81 13.55
C MET A 148 10.20 2.27 12.89
N TYR A 149 10.27 1.94 11.60
CA TYR A 149 9.52 0.80 11.09
C TYR A 149 10.53 -0.09 10.38
N GLU A 150 11.19 -0.92 11.17
CA GLU A 150 11.87 -2.09 10.67
C GLU A 150 10.78 -3.01 10.12
N SER A 151 10.79 -3.20 8.80
CA SER A 151 9.99 -4.25 8.16
C SER A 151 10.26 -5.55 8.92
N PRO A 152 9.24 -6.31 9.36
CA PRO A 152 9.51 -7.64 9.89
C PRO A 152 10.14 -8.46 8.77
N GLU A 153 11.44 -8.74 8.88
CA GLU A 153 12.05 -9.79 8.09
C GLU A 153 11.24 -11.07 8.34
N PRO A 154 10.92 -11.86 7.31
CA PRO A 154 10.34 -13.17 7.54
C PRO A 154 11.41 -14.02 8.22
N PHE A 155 11.25 -14.22 9.53
CA PHE A 155 11.99 -15.25 10.26
C PHE A 155 11.63 -16.59 9.64
N LEU A 156 12.51 -17.12 8.80
CA LEU A 156 12.56 -18.55 8.53
C LEU A 156 13.00 -19.22 9.83
N THR A 157 12.05 -19.52 10.70
CA THR A 157 12.25 -20.45 11.81
C THR A 157 12.21 -21.86 11.25
N ASP A 158 13.38 -22.49 11.12
CA ASP A 158 13.47 -23.95 11.19
C ASP A 158 13.68 -24.31 12.66
N ASP A 159 12.62 -24.80 13.28
CA ASP A 159 12.59 -25.19 14.68
C ASP A 159 12.97 -26.67 14.79
N THR A 160 14.15 -26.97 15.34
CA THR A 160 14.35 -28.12 16.23
C THR A 160 15.43 -27.79 17.28
N THR A 161 14.95 -27.15 18.34
CA THR A 161 15.07 -27.61 19.74
C THR A 161 16.42 -27.49 20.46
N GLY A 162 16.52 -26.38 21.23
CA GLY A 162 16.85 -26.36 22.67
C GLY A 162 18.33 -26.47 23.03
N GLY A 163 18.94 -25.59 23.82
CA GLY A 163 18.43 -24.55 24.70
C GLY A 163 19.44 -24.37 25.84
N SER A 164 19.65 -23.11 26.22
CA SER A 164 20.18 -22.66 27.52
C SER A 164 21.68 -22.78 27.78
N GLY A 165 22.37 -21.63 27.67
CA GLY A 165 23.67 -21.43 28.29
C GLY A 165 23.56 -21.31 29.81
N LEU A 166 24.53 -21.87 30.54
CA LEU A 166 24.90 -21.49 31.91
C LEU A 166 26.37 -21.82 32.15
N ALA A 167 27.09 -20.81 32.64
CA ALA A 167 28.23 -20.85 33.56
C ALA A 167 29.20 -22.05 33.54
N LEU A 168 30.47 -21.73 33.27
CA LEU A 168 31.65 -22.50 33.69
C LEU A 168 31.58 -22.86 35.19
N PRO A 169 31.99 -24.09 35.54
CA PRO A 169 32.98 -24.20 36.60
C PRO A 169 34.18 -25.08 36.19
N ARG A 170 35.36 -24.63 36.62
CA ARG A 170 36.68 -25.27 36.50
C ARG A 170 36.68 -26.67 37.11
N LEU A 171 37.26 -27.66 36.41
CA LEU A 171 37.72 -28.92 37.02
C LEU A 171 39.14 -29.29 36.53
N PRO A 172 39.92 -30.01 37.34
CA PRO A 172 41.37 -29.87 37.42
C PRO A 172 42.18 -30.78 36.48
N LEU A 173 43.40 -30.32 36.21
CA LEU A 173 44.52 -31.05 35.61
C LEU A 173 44.80 -32.38 36.32
N LEU A 174 44.73 -33.51 35.62
CA LEU A 174 45.55 -34.70 35.87
C LEU A 174 45.70 -35.52 34.57
N PHE A 175 46.58 -35.07 33.66
CA PHE A 175 47.19 -35.96 32.68
C PHE A 175 48.41 -36.61 33.36
N GLY A 176 48.24 -37.82 33.87
CA GLY A 176 49.31 -38.64 34.38
C GLY A 176 48.95 -40.11 34.25
N MET A 177 49.86 -40.90 33.69
CA MET A 177 49.87 -42.36 33.59
C MET A 177 49.24 -42.99 32.32
N THR A 178 49.78 -42.67 31.15
CA THR A 178 49.55 -43.42 29.89
C THR A 178 50.43 -44.67 29.70
N LEU A 179 50.94 -45.31 30.76
CA LEU A 179 51.98 -46.36 30.61
C LEU A 179 51.77 -47.67 31.39
N VAL A 180 50.64 -47.87 32.08
CA VAL A 180 50.50 -49.02 33.01
C VAL A 180 49.80 -50.28 32.48
N PRO A 181 48.91 -50.30 31.46
CA PRO A 181 48.26 -51.58 31.09
C PRO A 181 49.12 -52.47 30.18
N LEU A 182 50.17 -51.93 29.54
CA LEU A 182 51.03 -52.72 28.63
C LEU A 182 52.05 -53.62 29.34
N LEU A 183 52.36 -53.38 30.62
CA LEU A 183 53.28 -54.24 31.38
C LEU A 183 52.61 -55.53 31.89
N VAL A 184 51.28 -55.52 32.06
CA VAL A 184 50.54 -56.68 32.58
C VAL A 184 50.38 -57.78 31.51
N LEU A 185 50.37 -57.42 30.23
CA LEU A 185 50.25 -58.38 29.12
C LEU A 185 51.54 -59.16 28.83
N VAL A 186 52.70 -58.67 29.26
CA VAL A 186 53.99 -59.34 29.01
C VAL A 186 54.25 -60.47 30.02
N LEU A 187 53.77 -60.36 31.26
CA LEU A 187 54.01 -61.36 32.32
C LEU A 187 53.03 -62.55 32.29
N ALA A 188 51.96 -62.50 31.50
CA ALA A 188 51.01 -63.61 31.36
C ALA A 188 51.45 -64.66 30.31
N SER A 189 52.66 -64.54 29.74
CA SER A 189 53.17 -65.39 28.66
C SER A 189 54.48 -66.12 28.97
N SER A 190 54.83 -66.26 30.26
CA SER A 190 56.00 -67.05 30.71
C SER A 190 55.70 -67.84 31.98
#